data_AF-W5TM62-F1
#
_entry.id   AF-W5TM62-F1
#
_cell.length_a   1.000
_cell.length_b   1.000
_cell.length_c   1.000
_cell.angle_alpha   90.00
_cell.angle_beta   90.00
_cell.angle_gamma   90.00
#
_symmetry.space_group_name_H-M   'P 1'
#
loop_
_entity.id
_entity.type
_entity.pdbx_description
1 polymer ?
#
loop_
_entity_poly.entity_id
_entity_poly.type
_entity_poly.pdbx_seq_one_letter_code
_entity_poly.pdbx_strand_id
1 'polypeptide(L)'
;MAITDINAYAHLTPVDVETLGAELDTIRRDVEKSLGEKDARYIRRAIRAHRMLEVAGRAVLFMSRKRSAWLAGTALLSVAKIVENMELGHNISHGQWDWMNDPEIHSTTWEWDMTGTSTQWKRAHNYSHHTYTNVLGRDEDLGFGILRMTRDEQWRPIHLVQPLANLVLAAAFEWGIAWHDLSAELAHAGVPETQLLSEPNKAFARKAARQVAKDFVIYPLLTGPAWKQTLKANATANLVRNLWAYAVIFCGHFPDGAQKFTQEHFADETHAEWYLRQMLGSANFQAGPVMAFMSGNLCYQIEHHLFPDIPSNRYPEIAVRVRGLCDKYDLPYTTGSLGKQYLLAFRTIHKLALPDRFLRRTADDAPETSSEHKFAALSRVTLPTADQWAQHHWPGIDPETGHRRGLSSALAEAKVALKEKARHEKQVLRETKQILRDKARAEKQALRRKALRERAIRRARRRQQRARQ
;
A
#
# COMPACT_ATOMS: atom_id res chain seq x y z
N MET A 1 -11.45 9.80 8.43
CA MET A 1 -11.38 10.20 7.03
C MET A 1 -9.92 10.07 6.61
N ALA A 2 -9.60 10.29 5.34
CA ALA A 2 -8.23 10.56 4.93
C ALA A 2 -7.75 11.88 5.58
N ILE A 3 -6.44 12.06 5.69
CA ILE A 3 -5.81 13.23 6.33
C ILE A 3 -6.13 14.49 5.50
N THR A 4 -6.59 15.54 6.17
CA THR A 4 -6.86 16.86 5.58
C THR A 4 -5.82 17.90 6.00
N ASP A 5 -5.22 17.75 7.19
CA ASP A 5 -4.17 18.60 7.73
C ASP A 5 -2.99 17.72 8.18
N ILE A 6 -1.94 17.67 7.35
CA ILE A 6 -0.77 16.81 7.61
C ILE A 6 0.07 17.31 8.79
N ASN A 7 0.09 18.62 9.05
CA ASN A 7 0.90 19.21 10.11
C ASN A 7 0.28 18.89 11.47
N ALA A 8 -1.05 19.04 11.58
CA ALA A 8 -1.81 18.61 12.74
C ALA A 8 -1.73 17.09 12.95
N TYR A 9 -1.84 16.30 11.87
CA TYR A 9 -1.66 14.85 11.98
C TYR A 9 -0.25 14.49 12.50
N ALA A 10 0.79 15.09 11.91
CA ALA A 10 2.19 14.81 12.23
C ALA A 10 2.64 15.37 13.59
N HIS A 11 1.86 16.27 14.20
CA HIS A 11 2.24 17.03 15.39
C HIS A 11 3.53 17.84 15.18
N LEU A 12 3.65 18.47 14.02
CA LEU A 12 4.79 19.31 13.64
C LEU A 12 4.33 20.74 13.39
N THR A 13 5.16 21.71 13.79
CA THR A 13 4.95 23.11 13.42
C THR A 13 5.34 23.34 11.96
N PRO A 14 4.84 24.40 11.30
CA PRO A 14 5.28 24.74 9.93
C PRO A 14 6.81 24.90 9.82
N VAL A 15 7.46 25.45 10.85
CA VAL A 15 8.94 25.59 10.90
C VAL A 15 9.64 24.24 10.98
N ASP A 16 9.08 23.28 11.72
CA ASP A 16 9.63 21.91 11.77
C ASP A 16 9.56 21.24 10.41
N VAL A 17 8.44 21.40 9.70
CA VAL A 17 8.21 20.81 8.37
C VAL A 17 9.16 21.42 7.35
N GLU A 18 9.30 22.75 7.32
CA GLU A 18 10.28 23.45 6.46
C GLU A 18 11.72 22.99 6.74
N THR A 19 12.08 22.84 8.03
CA THR A 19 13.42 22.36 8.40
C THR A 19 13.64 20.91 7.97
N LEU A 20 12.64 20.04 8.15
CA LEU A 20 12.67 18.66 7.67
C LEU A 20 12.88 18.60 6.14
N GLY A 21 12.15 19.44 5.39
CA GLY A 21 12.30 19.56 3.94
C GLY A 21 13.72 19.94 3.53
N ALA A 22 14.31 20.96 4.18
CA ALA A 22 15.68 21.38 3.90
C ALA A 22 16.74 20.31 4.23
N GLU A 23 16.52 19.50 5.27
CA GLU A 23 17.39 18.37 5.61
C GLU A 23 17.26 17.22 4.61
N LEU A 24 16.05 16.93 4.12
CA LEU A 24 15.82 15.95 3.04
C LEU A 24 16.47 16.40 1.73
N ASP A 25 16.34 17.68 1.37
CA ASP A 25 17.06 18.24 0.21
C ASP A 25 18.58 18.11 0.36
N THR A 26 19.09 18.23 1.58
CA THR A 26 20.52 18.02 1.86
C THR A 26 20.92 16.57 1.61
N ILE A 27 20.09 15.61 2.05
CA ILE A 27 20.30 14.19 1.74
C ILE A 27 20.35 13.98 0.22
N ARG A 28 19.37 14.52 -0.51
CA ARG A 28 19.30 14.41 -1.98
C ARG A 28 20.57 14.95 -2.63
N ARG A 29 20.92 16.21 -2.34
CA ARG A 29 22.09 16.90 -2.94
C ARG A 29 23.39 16.17 -2.65
N ASP A 30 23.57 15.65 -1.45
CA ASP A 30 24.79 14.91 -1.09
C ASP A 30 24.91 13.63 -1.92
N VAL A 31 23.80 12.90 -2.11
CA VAL A 31 23.80 11.70 -2.94
C VAL A 31 24.06 12.04 -4.40
N GLU A 32 23.36 13.02 -4.97
CA GLU A 32 23.55 13.47 -6.35
C GLU A 32 25.01 13.86 -6.63
N LYS A 33 25.63 14.63 -5.74
CA LYS A 33 27.05 15.04 -5.86
C LYS A 33 28.02 13.87 -5.75
N SER A 34 27.61 12.78 -5.10
CA SER A 34 28.45 11.58 -4.91
C SER A 34 28.33 10.56 -6.04
N LEU A 35 27.37 10.72 -6.96
CA LEU A 35 27.14 9.77 -8.05
C LEU A 35 28.37 9.69 -8.95
N GLY A 36 28.71 8.47 -9.37
CA GLY A 36 29.84 8.28 -10.26
C GLY A 36 30.02 6.86 -10.75
N GLU A 37 31.26 6.51 -11.08
CA GLU A 37 31.58 5.26 -11.78
C GLU A 37 31.18 4.00 -10.99
N LYS A 38 31.07 4.07 -9.66
CA LYS A 38 30.57 2.94 -8.86
C LYS A 38 29.12 2.60 -9.23
N ASP A 39 28.28 3.61 -9.38
CA ASP A 39 26.85 3.50 -9.71
C ASP A 39 26.67 3.10 -11.18
N ALA A 40 27.44 3.71 -12.08
CA ALA A 40 27.44 3.33 -13.50
C ALA A 40 27.84 1.86 -13.70
N ARG A 41 28.84 1.36 -12.95
CA ARG A 41 29.20 -0.07 -12.98
C ARG A 41 28.11 -0.96 -12.42
N TYR A 42 27.36 -0.50 -11.42
CA TYR A 42 26.26 -1.26 -10.84
C TYR A 42 25.18 -1.54 -11.91
N ILE A 43 24.65 -0.49 -12.56
CA ILE A 43 23.57 -0.65 -13.53
C ILE A 43 24.01 -1.46 -14.76
N ARG A 44 25.24 -1.24 -15.25
CA ARG A 44 25.80 -2.03 -16.36
C ARG A 44 25.96 -3.51 -16.00
N ARG A 45 26.30 -3.82 -14.75
CA ARG A 45 26.35 -5.22 -14.25
C ARG A 45 24.97 -5.83 -14.10
N ALA A 46 23.99 -5.06 -13.61
CA ALA A 46 22.61 -5.50 -13.51
C ALA A 46 22.03 -5.85 -14.89
N ILE A 47 22.22 -4.98 -15.89
CA ILE A 47 21.83 -5.22 -17.30
C ILE A 47 22.51 -6.47 -17.85
N ARG A 48 23.83 -6.62 -17.63
CA ARG A 48 24.57 -7.81 -18.08
C ARG A 48 24.03 -9.08 -17.44
N ALA A 49 23.79 -9.07 -16.13
CA ALA A 49 23.26 -10.22 -15.40
C ALA A 49 21.86 -10.59 -15.90
N HIS A 50 20.98 -9.60 -16.11
CA HIS A 50 19.67 -9.80 -16.72
C HIS A 50 19.79 -10.47 -18.11
N ARG A 51 20.55 -9.88 -19.04
CA ARG A 51 20.74 -10.41 -20.40
C ARG A 51 21.30 -11.84 -20.39
N MET A 52 22.24 -12.14 -19.48
CA MET A 52 22.78 -13.49 -19.30
C MET A 52 21.72 -14.49 -18.81
N LEU A 53 20.91 -14.12 -17.81
CA LEU A 53 19.82 -14.94 -17.31
C LEU A 53 18.77 -15.22 -18.38
N GLU A 54 18.40 -14.20 -19.15
CA GLU A 54 17.43 -14.32 -20.24
C GLU A 54 17.95 -15.30 -21.30
N VAL A 55 19.16 -15.06 -21.84
CA VAL A 55 19.76 -15.92 -22.88
C VAL A 55 19.95 -17.34 -22.38
N ALA A 56 20.47 -17.53 -21.16
CA ALA A 56 20.66 -18.86 -20.58
C ALA A 56 19.32 -19.59 -20.37
N GLY A 57 18.30 -18.89 -19.85
CA GLY A 57 16.96 -19.44 -19.68
C GLY A 57 16.37 -19.92 -21.00
N ARG A 58 16.44 -19.10 -22.04
CA ARG A 58 15.97 -19.43 -23.40
C ARG A 58 16.74 -20.61 -24.00
N ALA A 59 18.07 -20.64 -23.86
CA ALA A 59 18.90 -21.74 -24.35
C ALA A 59 18.55 -23.07 -23.67
N VAL A 60 18.37 -23.06 -22.34
CA VAL A 60 17.96 -24.25 -21.59
C VAL A 60 16.59 -24.77 -22.05
N LEU A 61 15.68 -23.88 -22.47
CA LEU A 61 14.34 -24.29 -22.93
C LEU A 61 14.33 -25.09 -24.24
N PHE A 62 15.39 -25.10 -25.04
CA PHE A 62 15.52 -26.04 -26.16
C PHE A 62 15.50 -27.50 -25.70
N MET A 63 15.89 -27.76 -24.45
CA MET A 63 15.88 -29.10 -23.84
C MET A 63 14.67 -29.33 -22.91
N SER A 64 13.68 -28.42 -22.92
CA SER A 64 12.58 -28.39 -21.93
C SER A 64 11.60 -29.56 -21.99
N ARG A 65 11.71 -30.46 -22.97
CA ARG A 65 11.02 -31.76 -22.91
C ARG A 65 11.47 -32.58 -21.70
N LYS A 66 12.69 -32.35 -21.20
CA LYS A 66 13.16 -32.86 -19.89
C LYS A 66 12.65 -31.94 -18.79
N ARG A 67 12.01 -32.51 -17.77
CA ARG A 67 11.40 -31.76 -16.66
C ARG A 67 12.41 -30.87 -15.92
N SER A 68 13.64 -31.35 -15.69
CA SER A 68 14.69 -30.57 -15.03
C SER A 68 15.11 -29.35 -15.84
N ALA A 69 15.28 -29.49 -17.16
CA ALA A 69 15.57 -28.39 -18.06
C ALA A 69 14.41 -27.39 -18.13
N TRP A 70 13.15 -27.86 -18.15
CA TRP A 70 12.00 -26.97 -18.09
C TRP A 70 11.99 -26.15 -16.79
N LEU A 71 12.21 -26.80 -15.64
CA LEU A 71 12.25 -26.11 -14.34
C LEU A 71 13.39 -25.09 -14.27
N ALA A 72 14.61 -25.46 -14.68
CA ALA A 72 15.76 -24.58 -14.68
C ALA A 72 15.58 -23.40 -15.65
N GLY A 73 15.17 -23.66 -16.90
CA GLY A 73 14.93 -22.62 -17.90
C GLY A 73 13.82 -21.66 -17.49
N THR A 74 12.72 -22.19 -16.95
CA THR A 74 11.61 -21.37 -16.43
C THR A 74 12.06 -20.53 -15.23
N ALA A 75 12.83 -21.09 -14.31
CA ALA A 75 13.33 -20.34 -13.15
C ALA A 75 14.26 -19.19 -13.56
N LEU A 76 15.20 -19.45 -14.48
CA LEU A 76 16.09 -18.41 -15.03
C LEU A 76 15.29 -17.29 -15.72
N LEU A 77 14.29 -17.65 -16.53
CA LEU A 77 13.41 -16.68 -17.19
C LEU A 77 12.55 -15.89 -16.21
N SER A 78 12.01 -16.53 -15.17
CA SER A 78 11.24 -15.85 -14.12
C SER A 78 12.10 -14.79 -13.42
N VAL A 79 13.33 -15.14 -13.05
CA VAL A 79 14.27 -14.19 -12.44
C VAL A 79 14.64 -13.09 -13.42
N ALA A 80 14.93 -13.41 -14.69
CA ALA A 80 15.23 -12.42 -15.71
C ALA A 80 14.09 -11.39 -15.86
N LYS A 81 12.84 -11.87 -15.98
CA LYS A 81 11.66 -11.01 -16.06
C LYS A 81 11.43 -10.15 -14.82
N ILE A 82 11.69 -10.69 -13.62
CA ILE A 82 11.62 -9.90 -12.39
C ILE A 82 12.66 -8.77 -12.38
N VAL A 83 13.92 -9.08 -12.70
CA VAL A 83 15.01 -8.10 -12.72
C VAL A 83 14.75 -7.03 -13.79
N GLU A 84 14.33 -7.43 -14.99
CA GLU A 84 13.98 -6.49 -16.05
C GLU A 84 12.81 -5.58 -15.66
N ASN A 85 11.81 -6.09 -14.95
CA ASN A 85 10.66 -5.30 -14.54
C ASN A 85 10.99 -4.35 -13.38
N MET A 86 11.57 -4.87 -12.30
CA MET A 86 11.75 -4.15 -11.03
C MET A 86 13.06 -3.34 -11.00
N GLU A 87 14.18 -3.96 -11.32
CA GLU A 87 15.51 -3.34 -11.13
C GLU A 87 15.93 -2.49 -12.32
N LEU A 88 15.54 -2.87 -13.54
CA LEU A 88 15.92 -2.18 -14.77
C LEU A 88 14.80 -1.27 -15.27
N GLY A 89 13.72 -1.83 -15.81
CA GLY A 89 12.65 -1.10 -16.49
C GLY A 89 12.03 -0.01 -15.62
N HIS A 90 11.61 -0.35 -14.40
CA HIS A 90 11.05 0.61 -13.43
C HIS A 90 12.05 1.73 -13.10
N ASN A 91 13.24 1.38 -12.60
CA ASN A 91 14.25 2.35 -12.15
C ASN A 91 14.79 3.24 -13.28
N ILE A 92 15.07 2.68 -14.46
CA ILE A 92 15.50 3.45 -15.63
C ILE A 92 14.36 4.37 -16.11
N SER A 93 13.11 3.90 -16.12
CA SER A 93 11.97 4.73 -16.54
C SER A 93 11.66 5.87 -15.56
N HIS A 94 12.07 5.76 -14.30
CA HIS A 94 12.06 6.86 -13.33
C HIS A 94 13.11 7.94 -13.58
N GLY A 95 14.07 7.72 -14.48
CA GLY A 95 15.17 8.67 -14.71
C GLY A 95 16.36 8.50 -13.77
N GLN A 96 16.38 7.43 -12.97
CA GLN A 96 17.43 7.21 -11.98
C GLN A 96 18.85 7.17 -12.55
N TRP A 97 18.99 6.89 -13.84
CA TRP A 97 20.29 6.76 -14.51
C TRP A 97 20.54 7.86 -15.55
N ASP A 98 19.62 8.82 -15.71
CA ASP A 98 19.70 9.86 -16.74
C ASP A 98 20.92 10.79 -16.55
N TRP A 99 21.40 10.95 -15.31
CA TRP A 99 22.64 11.66 -14.98
C TRP A 99 23.88 11.12 -15.72
N MET A 100 23.86 9.85 -16.16
CA MET A 100 24.94 9.25 -16.93
C MET A 100 25.03 9.78 -18.36
N ASN A 101 23.97 10.40 -18.88
CA ASN A 101 23.81 10.79 -20.30
C ASN A 101 24.11 9.63 -21.28
N ASP A 102 23.81 8.39 -20.86
CA ASP A 102 24.01 7.20 -21.67
C ASP A 102 22.78 6.99 -22.57
N PRO A 103 22.92 6.92 -23.91
CA PRO A 103 21.77 6.86 -24.82
C PRO A 103 20.99 5.53 -24.72
N GLU A 104 21.62 4.46 -24.23
CA GLU A 104 20.94 3.18 -24.01
C GLU A 104 20.30 3.13 -22.62
N ILE A 105 20.94 3.70 -21.59
CA ILE A 105 20.47 3.66 -20.21
C ILE A 105 19.83 5.01 -19.84
N HIS A 106 18.68 5.31 -20.47
CA HIS A 106 17.97 6.57 -20.28
C HIS A 106 16.45 6.36 -20.24
N SER A 107 15.76 7.14 -19.41
CA SER A 107 14.30 7.03 -19.22
C SER A 107 13.47 7.28 -20.48
N THR A 108 14.04 7.95 -21.49
CA THR A 108 13.35 8.28 -22.74
C THR A 108 13.58 7.26 -23.86
N THR A 109 14.59 6.39 -23.72
CA THR A 109 14.97 5.41 -24.74
C THR A 109 14.80 3.96 -24.27
N TRP A 110 14.84 3.70 -22.96
CA TRP A 110 14.62 2.36 -22.42
C TRP A 110 13.16 1.93 -22.59
N GLU A 111 12.96 0.79 -23.24
CA GLU A 111 11.65 0.18 -23.41
C GLU A 111 11.63 -1.18 -22.72
N TRP A 112 10.99 -1.23 -21.56
CA TRP A 112 10.97 -2.39 -20.67
C TRP A 112 10.18 -3.60 -21.21
N ASP A 113 10.41 -4.78 -20.63
CA ASP A 113 9.70 -6.03 -20.95
C ASP A 113 8.31 -6.13 -20.26
N MET A 114 7.40 -5.24 -20.65
CA MET A 114 5.98 -5.27 -20.26
C MET A 114 5.07 -4.94 -21.46
N THR A 115 3.77 -5.19 -21.29
CA THR A 115 2.72 -4.96 -22.30
C THR A 115 2.41 -3.48 -22.56
N GLY A 116 2.55 -2.63 -21.53
CA GLY A 116 2.44 -1.18 -21.63
C GLY A 116 3.71 -0.53 -22.17
N THR A 117 3.58 0.64 -22.79
CA THR A 117 4.75 1.42 -23.26
C THR A 117 5.42 2.12 -22.07
N SER A 118 6.74 2.29 -22.11
CA SER A 118 7.44 3.03 -21.04
C SER A 118 6.97 4.49 -21.01
N THR A 119 6.63 5.08 -22.15
CA THR A 119 6.09 6.45 -22.21
C THR A 119 4.74 6.61 -21.50
N GLN A 120 3.81 5.67 -21.70
CA GLN A 120 2.52 5.66 -21.00
C GLN A 120 2.71 5.55 -19.50
N TRP A 121 3.51 4.57 -19.09
CA TRP A 121 3.82 4.35 -17.68
C TRP A 121 4.48 5.58 -17.04
N LYS A 122 5.44 6.23 -17.71
CA LYS A 122 6.06 7.46 -17.19
C LYS A 122 5.05 8.57 -16.96
N ARG A 123 4.06 8.73 -17.84
CA ARG A 123 3.01 9.74 -17.64
C ARG A 123 2.07 9.35 -16.51
N ALA A 124 1.56 8.13 -16.51
CA ALA A 124 0.62 7.69 -15.48
C ALA A 124 1.28 7.63 -14.10
N HIS A 125 2.43 7.00 -14.00
CA HIS A 125 3.08 6.72 -12.73
C HIS A 125 4.00 7.86 -12.26
N ASN A 126 4.94 8.36 -13.08
CA ASN A 126 5.85 9.42 -12.59
C ASN A 126 5.12 10.75 -12.36
N TYR A 127 4.11 11.07 -13.17
CA TYR A 127 3.33 12.30 -12.95
C TYR A 127 2.15 12.06 -11.99
N SER A 128 1.24 11.13 -12.25
CA SER A 128 0.07 10.99 -11.36
C SER A 128 0.46 10.37 -10.02
N HIS A 129 1.10 9.20 -10.02
CA HIS A 129 1.39 8.51 -8.77
C HIS A 129 2.41 9.25 -7.89
N HIS A 130 3.62 9.53 -8.37
CA HIS A 130 4.66 10.15 -7.53
C HIS A 130 4.35 11.59 -7.11
N THR A 131 3.56 12.35 -7.88
CA THR A 131 3.09 13.67 -7.45
C THR A 131 2.02 13.53 -6.37
N TYR A 132 1.04 12.64 -6.58
CA TYR A 132 -0.18 12.56 -5.79
C TYR A 132 -0.26 11.34 -4.88
N THR A 133 0.86 10.71 -4.53
CA THR A 133 0.90 9.44 -3.77
C THR A 133 -0.15 9.37 -2.66
N ASN A 134 -1.02 8.36 -2.74
CA ASN A 134 -2.13 8.09 -1.82
C ASN A 134 -3.13 9.24 -1.61
N VAL A 135 -3.18 10.22 -2.51
CA VAL A 135 -4.23 11.27 -2.53
C VAL A 135 -5.47 10.73 -3.20
N LEU A 136 -6.57 10.65 -2.43
CA LEU A 136 -7.82 10.05 -2.89
C LEU A 136 -8.42 10.80 -4.10
N GLY A 137 -8.65 10.06 -5.18
CA GLY A 137 -9.21 10.59 -6.42
C GLY A 137 -8.21 11.37 -7.28
N ARG A 138 -6.91 11.32 -6.95
CA ARG A 138 -5.81 11.85 -7.77
C ARG A 138 -4.75 10.80 -8.05
N ASP A 139 -4.41 9.99 -7.05
CA ASP A 139 -3.59 8.81 -7.23
C ASP A 139 -4.43 7.68 -7.83
N GLU A 140 -4.23 7.41 -9.11
CA GLU A 140 -4.95 6.34 -9.82
C GLU A 140 -4.44 4.94 -9.38
N ASP A 141 -3.20 4.86 -8.85
CA ASP A 141 -2.64 3.61 -8.31
C ASP A 141 -3.30 3.22 -6.96
N LEU A 142 -4.08 4.12 -6.34
CA LEU A 142 -4.87 3.82 -5.15
C LEU A 142 -6.00 2.83 -5.51
N GLY A 143 -5.71 1.54 -5.36
CA GLY A 143 -6.64 0.46 -5.67
C GLY A 143 -6.77 0.11 -7.15
N PHE A 144 -5.99 0.73 -8.04
CA PHE A 144 -5.94 0.46 -9.48
C PHE A 144 -7.32 0.51 -10.16
N GLY A 145 -8.23 1.36 -9.65
CA GLY A 145 -9.62 1.50 -10.12
C GLY A 145 -10.54 0.28 -9.88
N ILE A 146 -10.01 -0.84 -9.37
CA ILE A 146 -10.76 -2.12 -9.21
C ILE A 146 -10.97 -2.44 -7.73
N LEU A 147 -10.04 -2.05 -6.87
CA LEU A 147 -10.04 -2.37 -5.45
C LEU A 147 -10.38 -1.14 -4.62
N ARG A 148 -11.26 -1.32 -3.64
CA ARG A 148 -11.50 -0.30 -2.61
C ARG A 148 -10.46 -0.46 -1.51
N MET A 149 -9.51 0.47 -1.44
CA MET A 149 -8.36 0.41 -0.51
C MET A 149 -8.51 1.31 0.72
N THR A 150 -9.51 2.19 0.73
CA THR A 150 -9.86 3.01 1.89
C THR A 150 -11.37 3.05 2.14
N ARG A 151 -11.77 3.35 3.38
CA ARG A 151 -13.19 3.62 3.74
C ARG A 151 -13.70 4.95 3.21
N ASP A 152 -12.80 5.85 2.85
CA ASP A 152 -13.12 7.17 2.30
C ASP A 152 -13.74 7.07 0.90
N GLU A 153 -13.52 5.95 0.21
CA GLU A 153 -14.28 5.56 -0.98
C GLU A 153 -15.61 4.95 -0.58
N GLN A 154 -16.70 5.39 -1.21
CA GLN A 154 -18.02 4.83 -0.98
C GLN A 154 -18.08 3.35 -1.35
N TRP A 155 -18.57 2.51 -0.45
CA TRP A 155 -18.80 1.11 -0.76
C TRP A 155 -19.89 0.94 -1.83
N ARG A 156 -19.65 0.03 -2.80
CA ARG A 156 -20.59 -0.37 -3.85
C ARG A 156 -20.71 -1.90 -3.86
N PRO A 157 -21.86 -2.48 -4.27
CA PRO A 157 -22.05 -3.94 -4.31
C PRO A 157 -20.98 -4.73 -5.08
N ILE A 158 -20.37 -4.12 -6.10
CA ILE A 158 -19.27 -4.73 -6.87
C ILE A 158 -18.04 -5.05 -5.98
N HIS A 159 -17.86 -4.37 -4.86
CA HIS A 159 -16.74 -4.66 -3.96
C HIS A 159 -16.85 -6.02 -3.26
N LEU A 160 -18.01 -6.69 -3.29
CA LEU A 160 -18.12 -8.07 -2.79
C LEU A 160 -17.21 -9.04 -3.56
N VAL A 161 -16.95 -8.78 -4.85
CA VAL A 161 -16.06 -9.62 -5.67
C VAL A 161 -14.59 -9.18 -5.59
N GLN A 162 -14.27 -8.15 -4.80
CA GLN A 162 -12.92 -7.60 -4.69
C GLN A 162 -11.85 -8.66 -4.33
N PRO A 163 -12.08 -9.63 -3.41
CA PRO A 163 -11.11 -10.68 -3.15
C PRO A 163 -10.73 -11.49 -4.40
N LEU A 164 -11.72 -11.79 -5.25
CA LEU A 164 -11.49 -12.50 -6.50
C LEU A 164 -10.84 -11.58 -7.55
N ALA A 165 -11.33 -10.35 -7.67
CA ALA A 165 -10.75 -9.35 -8.57
C ALA A 165 -9.27 -9.10 -8.25
N ASN A 166 -8.90 -9.09 -6.97
CA ASN A 166 -7.53 -8.96 -6.53
C ASN A 166 -6.64 -10.15 -6.96
N LEU A 167 -7.15 -11.38 -6.95
CA LEU A 167 -6.41 -12.53 -7.47
C LEU A 167 -6.19 -12.44 -8.98
N VAL A 168 -7.19 -11.96 -9.72
CA VAL A 168 -7.08 -11.73 -11.17
C VAL A 168 -6.06 -10.62 -11.45
N LEU A 169 -6.15 -9.50 -10.72
CA LEU A 169 -5.19 -8.40 -10.81
C LEU A 169 -3.78 -8.90 -10.51
N ALA A 170 -3.58 -9.67 -9.44
CA ALA A 170 -2.26 -10.21 -9.09
C ALA A 170 -1.70 -11.14 -10.18
N ALA A 171 -2.54 -11.97 -10.81
CA ALA A 171 -2.12 -12.89 -11.87
C ALA A 171 -1.85 -12.18 -13.21
N ALA A 172 -2.54 -11.07 -13.47
CA ALA A 172 -2.48 -10.30 -14.71
C ALA A 172 -1.92 -8.87 -14.51
N PHE A 173 -1.07 -8.69 -13.51
CA PHE A 173 -0.68 -7.37 -13.01
C PHE A 173 -0.09 -6.44 -14.08
N GLU A 174 0.76 -6.95 -14.98
CA GLU A 174 1.28 -6.17 -16.11
C GLU A 174 0.19 -5.61 -17.02
N TRP A 175 -0.90 -6.35 -17.23
CA TRP A 175 -2.02 -5.92 -18.07
C TRP A 175 -2.90 -4.92 -17.32
N GLY A 176 -3.03 -5.09 -16.00
CA GLY A 176 -3.65 -4.11 -15.13
C GLY A 176 -2.94 -2.76 -15.23
N ILE A 177 -1.62 -2.73 -15.06
CA ILE A 177 -0.79 -1.53 -15.23
C ILE A 177 -0.94 -0.97 -16.65
N ALA A 178 -0.77 -1.80 -17.68
CA ALA A 178 -0.78 -1.31 -19.05
C ALA A 178 -2.13 -0.73 -19.50
N TRP A 179 -3.24 -1.29 -19.00
CA TRP A 179 -4.58 -0.74 -19.23
C TRP A 179 -4.78 0.57 -18.47
N HIS A 180 -4.38 0.59 -17.20
CA HIS A 180 -4.41 1.77 -16.34
C HIS A 180 -3.65 2.96 -16.96
N ASP A 181 -2.41 2.73 -17.40
CA ASP A 181 -1.56 3.77 -18.00
C ASP A 181 -2.13 4.30 -19.32
N LEU A 182 -2.76 3.42 -20.11
CA LEU A 182 -3.47 3.82 -21.33
C LEU A 182 -4.68 4.70 -21.01
N SER A 183 -5.50 4.31 -20.02
CA SER A 183 -6.64 5.12 -19.59
C SER A 183 -6.21 6.50 -19.11
N ALA A 184 -5.13 6.58 -18.33
CA ALA A 184 -4.54 7.85 -17.90
C ALA A 184 -4.09 8.72 -19.08
N GLU A 185 -3.39 8.14 -20.07
CA GLU A 185 -2.95 8.86 -21.27
C GLU A 185 -4.13 9.36 -22.11
N LEU A 186 -5.17 8.53 -22.29
CA LEU A 186 -6.38 8.91 -23.04
C LEU A 186 -7.10 10.07 -22.36
N ALA A 187 -7.28 10.01 -21.03
CA ALA A 187 -7.89 11.07 -20.25
C ALA A 187 -7.10 12.38 -20.36
N HIS A 188 -5.77 12.31 -20.22
CA HIS A 188 -4.89 13.47 -20.35
C HIS A 188 -4.93 14.08 -21.76
N ALA A 189 -4.96 13.25 -22.80
CA ALA A 189 -5.02 13.69 -24.19
C ALA A 189 -6.42 14.17 -24.62
N GLY A 190 -7.44 14.06 -23.77
CA GLY A 190 -8.83 14.37 -24.11
C GLY A 190 -9.41 13.43 -25.20
N VAL A 191 -8.86 12.23 -25.32
CA VAL A 191 -9.26 11.23 -26.31
C VAL A 191 -10.30 10.29 -25.67
N PRO A 192 -11.53 10.19 -26.22
CA PRO A 192 -12.51 9.25 -25.71
C PRO A 192 -12.03 7.80 -25.83
N GLU A 193 -12.31 6.96 -24.84
CA GLU A 193 -11.95 5.53 -24.85
C GLU A 193 -12.54 4.77 -26.06
N THR A 194 -13.66 5.26 -26.60
CA THR A 194 -14.30 4.68 -27.80
C THR A 194 -13.52 4.93 -29.09
N GLN A 195 -12.54 5.84 -29.09
CA GLN A 195 -11.72 6.15 -30.26
C GLN A 195 -10.55 5.17 -30.41
N LEU A 196 -10.87 3.95 -30.82
CA LEU A 196 -9.93 2.81 -30.89
C LEU A 196 -8.71 3.02 -31.82
N LEU A 197 -8.79 3.95 -32.78
CA LEU A 197 -7.71 4.24 -33.74
C LEU A 197 -6.86 5.48 -33.37
N SER A 198 -6.97 5.96 -32.14
CA SER A 198 -6.11 7.03 -31.62
C SER A 198 -4.64 6.59 -31.50
N GLU A 199 -3.71 7.54 -31.46
CA GLU A 199 -2.29 7.23 -31.31
C GLU A 199 -1.93 6.52 -29.99
N PRO A 200 -2.49 6.89 -28.82
CA PRO A 200 -2.31 6.12 -27.58
C PRO A 200 -2.70 4.65 -27.71
N ASN A 201 -3.88 4.39 -28.29
CA ASN A 201 -4.38 3.03 -28.53
C ASN A 201 -3.48 2.25 -29.50
N LYS A 202 -3.03 2.87 -30.59
CA LYS A 202 -2.09 2.24 -31.54
C LYS A 202 -0.73 1.96 -30.93
N ALA A 203 -0.21 2.86 -30.09
CA ALA A 203 1.08 2.68 -29.41
C ALA A 203 1.02 1.49 -28.46
N PHE A 204 -0.01 1.45 -27.60
CA PHE A 204 -0.31 0.32 -26.73
C PHE A 204 -0.47 -0.99 -27.52
N ALA A 205 -1.33 -1.00 -28.55
CA ALA A 205 -1.58 -2.21 -29.34
C ALA A 205 -0.30 -2.73 -30.02
N ARG A 206 0.53 -1.85 -30.58
CA ARG A 206 1.84 -2.23 -31.17
C ARG A 206 2.79 -2.81 -30.13
N LYS A 207 2.83 -2.25 -28.92
CA LYS A 207 3.66 -2.77 -27.82
C LYS A 207 3.14 -4.14 -27.34
N ALA A 208 1.86 -4.22 -27.00
CA ALA A 208 1.21 -5.45 -26.56
C ALA A 208 1.36 -6.57 -27.59
N ALA A 209 1.11 -6.30 -28.87
CA ALA A 209 1.26 -7.28 -29.94
C ALA A 209 2.71 -7.78 -30.07
N ARG A 210 3.71 -6.89 -29.97
CA ARG A 210 5.13 -7.29 -29.97
C ARG A 210 5.45 -8.22 -28.80
N GLN A 211 4.98 -7.91 -27.59
CA GLN A 211 5.25 -8.76 -26.43
C GLN A 211 4.55 -10.11 -26.50
N VAL A 212 3.27 -10.12 -26.90
CA VAL A 212 2.49 -11.36 -27.04
C VAL A 212 3.10 -12.22 -28.15
N ALA A 213 3.44 -11.64 -29.30
CA ALA A 213 4.10 -12.38 -30.37
C ALA A 213 5.45 -12.92 -29.92
N LYS A 214 6.27 -12.12 -29.24
CA LYS A 214 7.57 -12.55 -28.71
C LYS A 214 7.42 -13.76 -27.79
N ASP A 215 6.62 -13.65 -26.74
CA ASP A 215 6.56 -14.66 -25.67
C ASP A 215 5.70 -15.88 -26.02
N PHE A 216 4.66 -15.73 -26.84
CA PHE A 216 3.70 -16.81 -27.11
C PHE A 216 3.75 -17.35 -28.53
N VAL A 217 4.49 -16.72 -29.44
CA VAL A 217 4.63 -17.19 -30.83
C VAL A 217 6.10 -17.44 -31.17
N ILE A 218 6.95 -16.41 -31.16
CA ILE A 218 8.33 -16.47 -31.65
C ILE A 218 9.15 -17.47 -30.83
N TYR A 219 9.27 -17.28 -29.51
CA TYR A 219 10.10 -18.17 -28.69
C TYR A 219 9.60 -19.62 -28.65
N PRO A 220 8.30 -19.90 -28.51
CA PRO A 220 7.79 -21.26 -28.67
C PRO A 220 8.18 -21.90 -30.01
N LEU A 221 7.99 -21.19 -31.13
CA LEU A 221 8.35 -21.71 -32.46
C LEU A 221 9.85 -21.99 -32.60
N LEU A 222 10.72 -21.12 -32.06
CA LEU A 222 12.17 -21.30 -32.10
C LEU A 222 12.63 -22.61 -31.42
N THR A 223 11.89 -23.08 -30.42
CA THR A 223 12.21 -24.34 -29.71
C THR A 223 11.68 -25.61 -30.40
N GLY A 224 11.06 -25.48 -31.57
CA GLY A 224 10.66 -26.59 -32.43
C GLY A 224 9.79 -27.64 -31.70
N PRO A 225 10.21 -28.91 -31.58
CA PRO A 225 9.41 -29.94 -30.91
C PRO A 225 9.10 -29.69 -29.43
N ALA A 226 9.75 -28.72 -28.79
CA ALA A 226 9.52 -28.31 -27.40
C ALA A 226 8.60 -27.09 -27.25
N TRP A 227 7.96 -26.62 -28.34
CA TRP A 227 7.18 -25.38 -28.33
C TRP A 227 6.11 -25.30 -27.23
N LYS A 228 5.42 -26.41 -26.92
CA LYS A 228 4.40 -26.44 -25.85
C LYS A 228 5.01 -26.19 -24.47
N GLN A 229 6.20 -26.72 -24.23
CA GLN A 229 6.94 -26.56 -22.98
C GLN A 229 7.44 -25.12 -22.83
N THR A 230 7.97 -24.55 -23.91
CA THR A 230 8.39 -23.13 -23.95
C THR A 230 7.21 -22.17 -23.76
N LEU A 231 6.07 -22.44 -24.40
CA LEU A 231 4.83 -21.67 -24.19
C LEU A 231 4.42 -21.65 -22.71
N LYS A 232 4.43 -22.82 -22.06
CA LYS A 232 4.14 -22.96 -20.63
C LYS A 232 5.18 -22.28 -19.74
N ALA A 233 6.46 -22.35 -20.11
CA ALA A 233 7.55 -21.69 -19.39
C ALA A 233 7.37 -20.16 -19.43
N ASN A 234 7.12 -19.59 -20.61
CA ASN A 234 6.89 -18.16 -20.78
C ASN A 234 5.64 -17.69 -20.03
N ALA A 235 4.53 -18.45 -20.10
CA ALA A 235 3.32 -18.16 -19.32
C ALA A 235 3.60 -18.18 -17.82
N THR A 236 4.37 -19.17 -17.35
CA THR A 236 4.75 -19.30 -15.93
C THR A 236 5.66 -18.16 -15.49
N ALA A 237 6.66 -17.78 -16.29
CA ALA A 237 7.57 -16.70 -15.98
C ALA A 237 6.85 -15.34 -15.92
N ASN A 238 5.92 -15.07 -16.83
CA ASN A 238 5.06 -13.88 -16.78
C ASN A 238 4.14 -13.88 -15.54
N LEU A 239 3.56 -15.03 -15.18
CA LEU A 239 2.75 -15.16 -13.96
C LEU A 239 3.59 -14.92 -12.69
N VAL A 240 4.78 -15.51 -12.60
CA VAL A 240 5.68 -15.32 -11.46
C VAL A 240 6.08 -13.85 -11.32
N ARG A 241 6.45 -13.18 -12.43
CA ARG A 241 6.74 -11.75 -12.42
C ARG A 241 5.52 -10.92 -12.00
N ASN A 242 4.31 -11.25 -12.45
CA ASN A 242 3.09 -10.53 -12.07
C ASN A 242 2.83 -10.63 -10.58
N LEU A 243 2.84 -11.84 -10.03
CA LEU A 243 2.63 -12.08 -8.60
C LEU A 243 3.70 -11.39 -7.75
N TRP A 244 4.94 -11.37 -8.22
CA TRP A 244 6.05 -10.71 -7.55
C TRP A 244 5.90 -9.18 -7.53
N ALA A 245 5.73 -8.58 -8.71
CA ALA A 245 5.56 -7.13 -8.86
C ALA A 245 4.35 -6.64 -8.05
N TYR A 246 3.21 -7.34 -8.16
CA TYR A 246 2.02 -7.09 -7.36
C TYR A 246 2.33 -7.12 -5.85
N ALA A 247 3.01 -8.17 -5.37
CA ALA A 247 3.29 -8.29 -3.94
C ALA A 247 4.23 -7.19 -3.42
N VAL A 248 5.27 -6.84 -4.20
CA VAL A 248 6.22 -5.77 -3.85
C VAL A 248 5.50 -4.41 -3.78
N ILE A 249 4.78 -4.03 -4.84
CA ILE A 249 4.09 -2.74 -4.92
C ILE A 249 3.02 -2.63 -3.84
N PHE A 250 2.20 -3.67 -3.63
CA PHE A 250 1.17 -3.60 -2.59
C PHE A 250 1.73 -3.44 -1.17
N CYS A 251 2.94 -3.94 -0.90
CA CYS A 251 3.61 -3.73 0.37
C CYS A 251 4.11 -2.29 0.57
N GLY A 252 4.26 -1.53 -0.51
CA GLY A 252 4.70 -0.14 -0.49
C GLY A 252 3.62 0.87 -0.09
N HIS A 253 2.38 0.67 -0.56
CA HIS A 253 1.34 1.73 -0.51
C HIS A 253 0.19 1.46 0.46
N PHE A 254 -0.11 0.19 0.75
CA PHE A 254 -1.37 -0.21 1.38
C PHE A 254 -1.31 -0.80 2.79
N PRO A 255 -0.16 -1.21 3.37
CA PRO A 255 -0.16 -1.71 4.73
C PRO A 255 -0.60 -0.65 5.75
N ASP A 256 -1.01 -1.13 6.93
CA ASP A 256 -1.33 -0.24 8.06
C ASP A 256 -0.12 0.66 8.36
N GLY A 257 -0.32 1.97 8.33
CA GLY A 257 0.73 2.97 8.52
C GLY A 257 1.03 3.82 7.28
N ALA A 258 0.80 3.29 6.07
CA ALA A 258 0.81 4.07 4.84
C ALA A 258 -0.48 4.89 4.74
N GLN A 259 -0.40 6.19 5.02
CA GLN A 259 -1.56 7.08 5.15
C GLN A 259 -2.16 7.46 3.79
N LYS A 260 -3.40 7.95 3.82
CA LYS A 260 -4.16 8.45 2.67
C LYS A 260 -4.54 9.89 2.94
N PHE A 261 -4.62 10.67 1.87
CA PHE A 261 -4.77 12.12 1.93
C PHE A 261 -5.96 12.56 1.07
N THR A 262 -6.61 13.66 1.45
CA THR A 262 -7.66 14.27 0.62
C THR A 262 -7.05 15.23 -0.40
N GLN A 263 -7.84 15.60 -1.43
CA GLN A 263 -7.42 16.62 -2.39
C GLN A 263 -7.32 18.02 -1.78
N GLU A 264 -8.04 18.28 -0.69
CA GLU A 264 -8.03 19.57 0.00
C GLU A 264 -6.65 19.92 0.53
N HIS A 265 -5.90 18.91 1.00
CA HIS A 265 -4.52 19.09 1.44
C HIS A 265 -3.56 19.48 0.29
N PHE A 266 -3.84 19.05 -0.94
CA PHE A 266 -2.93 19.24 -2.08
C PHE A 266 -2.93 20.68 -2.65
N ALA A 267 -4.03 21.41 -2.53
CA ALA A 267 -4.22 22.66 -3.30
C ALA A 267 -3.14 23.72 -3.03
N ASP A 268 -2.64 23.79 -1.80
CA ASP A 268 -1.65 24.77 -1.34
C ASP A 268 -0.40 24.10 -0.72
N GLU A 269 -0.13 22.83 -1.06
CA GLU A 269 0.96 22.04 -0.49
C GLU A 269 2.35 22.62 -0.83
N THR A 270 3.16 22.88 0.20
CA THR A 270 4.58 23.22 0.03
C THR A 270 5.42 21.99 -0.33
N HIS A 271 6.62 22.19 -0.89
CA HIS A 271 7.52 21.07 -1.18
C HIS A 271 7.92 20.28 0.09
N ALA A 272 8.01 20.95 1.25
CA ALA A 272 8.31 20.30 2.52
C ALA A 272 7.14 19.44 3.03
N GLU A 273 5.89 19.91 2.86
CA GLU A 273 4.68 19.11 3.14
C GLU A 273 4.56 17.93 2.18
N TRP A 274 4.90 18.13 0.90
CA TRP A 274 4.99 17.03 -0.08
C TRP A 274 5.93 15.93 0.42
N TYR A 275 7.13 16.28 0.89
CA TYR A 275 8.05 15.30 1.46
C TYR A 275 7.46 14.56 2.67
N LEU A 276 6.85 15.28 3.59
CA LEU A 276 6.20 14.68 4.75
C LEU A 276 5.08 13.71 4.33
N ARG A 277 4.29 14.08 3.31
CA ARG A 277 3.25 13.23 2.73
C ARG A 277 3.83 11.98 2.10
N GLN A 278 4.90 12.09 1.30
CA GLN A 278 5.56 10.93 0.71
C GLN A 278 6.07 9.96 1.79
N MET A 279 6.61 10.47 2.89
CA MET A 279 7.06 9.64 4.02
C MET A 279 5.91 8.92 4.71
N LEU A 280 4.83 9.65 5.05
CA LEU A 280 3.70 9.09 5.79
C LEU A 280 2.80 8.22 4.89
N GLY A 281 2.78 8.47 3.59
CA GLY A 281 2.02 7.74 2.59
C GLY A 281 2.62 6.39 2.20
N SER A 282 3.82 6.05 2.67
CA SER A 282 4.60 4.92 2.16
C SER A 282 5.04 3.97 3.27
N ALA A 283 5.29 2.72 2.90
CA ALA A 283 5.71 1.67 3.81
C ALA A 283 6.86 0.84 3.22
N ASN A 284 7.88 0.61 4.03
CA ASN A 284 9.02 -0.21 3.67
C ASN A 284 8.81 -1.67 4.08
N PHE A 285 9.61 -2.56 3.49
CA PHE A 285 9.76 -3.91 4.03
C PHE A 285 11.23 -4.30 4.20
N GLN A 286 11.50 -5.13 5.20
CA GLN A 286 12.84 -5.58 5.51
C GLN A 286 13.33 -6.54 4.42
N ALA A 287 14.50 -6.25 3.86
CA ALA A 287 15.14 -7.03 2.82
C ALA A 287 16.65 -7.10 3.03
N GLY A 288 17.25 -8.26 2.75
CA GLY A 288 18.68 -8.37 2.51
C GLY A 288 19.05 -7.98 1.07
N PRO A 289 20.34 -7.95 0.70
CA PRO A 289 20.80 -7.45 -0.61
C PRO A 289 20.14 -8.13 -1.81
N VAL A 290 19.93 -9.45 -1.74
CA VAL A 290 19.26 -10.23 -2.81
C VAL A 290 17.81 -9.80 -2.96
N MET A 291 17.09 -9.66 -1.84
CA MET A 291 15.69 -9.25 -1.85
C MET A 291 15.51 -7.80 -2.28
N ALA A 292 16.45 -6.92 -1.90
CA ALA A 292 16.48 -5.54 -2.36
C ALA A 292 16.63 -5.51 -3.90
N PHE A 293 17.63 -6.20 -4.46
CA PHE A 293 17.81 -6.30 -5.91
C PHE A 293 16.60 -6.91 -6.63
N MET A 294 16.04 -8.01 -6.11
CA MET A 294 14.87 -8.66 -6.73
C MET A 294 13.61 -7.79 -6.68
N SER A 295 13.52 -6.83 -5.76
CA SER A 295 12.40 -5.88 -5.67
C SER A 295 12.69 -4.53 -6.34
N GLY A 296 13.80 -4.37 -7.04
CA GLY A 296 14.16 -3.07 -7.62
C GLY A 296 14.56 -2.02 -6.57
N ASN A 297 14.90 -2.47 -5.36
CA ASN A 297 15.03 -1.70 -4.13
C ASN A 297 13.74 -1.03 -3.63
N LEU A 298 12.56 -1.44 -4.12
CA LEU A 298 11.24 -1.01 -3.59
C LEU A 298 10.95 -1.51 -2.16
N CYS A 299 11.85 -2.30 -1.58
CA CYS A 299 11.88 -2.49 -0.12
C CYS A 299 12.10 -1.17 0.65
N TYR A 300 12.62 -0.14 -0.03
CA TYR A 300 12.82 1.24 0.43
C TYR A 300 11.81 2.19 -0.24
N GLN A 301 10.51 1.86 -0.20
CA GLN A 301 9.44 2.66 -0.81
C GLN A 301 9.40 4.12 -0.32
N ILE A 302 9.64 4.37 0.97
CA ILE A 302 9.70 5.71 1.55
C ILE A 302 10.77 6.54 0.83
N GLU A 303 11.98 5.99 0.69
CA GLU A 303 13.09 6.64 0.00
C GLU A 303 12.83 6.79 -1.50
N HIS A 304 12.19 5.79 -2.09
CA HIS A 304 11.77 5.83 -3.48
C HIS A 304 10.79 6.97 -3.76
N HIS A 305 9.83 7.23 -2.88
CA HIS A 305 8.88 8.32 -3.07
C HIS A 305 9.45 9.71 -2.74
N LEU A 306 10.38 9.77 -1.78
CA LEU A 306 11.13 11.00 -1.53
C LEU A 306 11.99 11.37 -2.74
N PHE A 307 12.67 10.38 -3.32
CA PHE A 307 13.69 10.59 -4.37
C PHE A 307 13.57 9.55 -5.51
N PRO A 308 12.47 9.58 -6.30
CA PRO A 308 12.17 8.53 -7.27
C PRO A 308 13.20 8.44 -8.41
N ASP A 309 13.84 9.57 -8.71
CA ASP A 309 14.84 9.78 -9.75
C ASP A 309 16.29 9.66 -9.25
N ILE A 310 16.52 9.24 -7.99
CA ILE A 310 17.86 8.91 -7.49
C ILE A 310 18.13 7.42 -7.69
N PRO A 311 19.35 7.02 -8.13
CA PRO A 311 19.75 5.61 -8.26
C PRO A 311 19.35 4.74 -7.08
N SER A 312 18.53 3.72 -7.35
CA SER A 312 17.96 2.85 -6.32
C SER A 312 18.99 2.07 -5.50
N ASN A 313 20.20 1.87 -6.04
CA ASN A 313 21.33 1.29 -5.32
C ASN A 313 21.85 2.18 -4.18
N ARG A 314 21.42 3.45 -4.10
CA ARG A 314 21.73 4.40 -3.02
C ARG A 314 20.65 4.41 -1.93
N TYR A 315 19.46 3.84 -2.17
CA TYR A 315 18.38 3.81 -1.18
C TYR A 315 18.77 3.20 0.18
N PRO A 316 19.61 2.14 0.28
CA PRO A 316 20.07 1.67 1.59
C PRO A 316 20.82 2.72 2.41
N GLU A 317 21.60 3.59 1.77
CA GLU A 317 22.34 4.68 2.44
C GLU A 317 21.39 5.82 2.82
N ILE A 318 20.49 6.18 1.90
CA ILE A 318 19.46 7.21 2.13
C ILE A 318 18.57 6.81 3.30
N ALA A 319 18.16 5.53 3.37
CA ALA A 319 17.27 5.01 4.40
C ALA A 319 17.82 5.17 5.82
N VAL A 320 19.14 5.10 6.00
CA VAL A 320 19.78 5.36 7.30
C VAL A 320 19.58 6.83 7.71
N ARG A 321 19.77 7.76 6.77
CA ARG A 321 19.64 9.20 7.01
C ARG A 321 18.18 9.60 7.21
N VAL A 322 17.27 9.11 6.37
CA VAL A 322 15.82 9.34 6.47
C VAL A 322 15.28 8.80 7.79
N ARG A 323 15.69 7.60 8.22
CA ARG A 323 15.33 7.08 9.54
C ARG A 323 15.82 7.98 10.68
N GLY A 324 17.04 8.50 10.58
CA GLY A 324 17.56 9.48 11.55
C GLY A 324 16.71 10.75 11.63
N LEU A 325 16.17 11.22 10.50
CA LEU A 325 15.20 12.33 10.49
C LEU A 325 13.87 11.92 11.10
N CYS A 326 13.34 10.72 10.81
CA CYS A 326 12.15 10.21 11.49
C CYS A 326 12.32 10.20 13.01
N ASP A 327 13.46 9.72 13.51
CA ASP A 327 13.77 9.71 14.94
C ASP A 327 13.88 11.14 15.52
N LYS A 328 14.53 12.06 14.79
CA LYS A 328 14.68 13.48 15.18
C LYS A 328 13.35 14.23 15.29
N TYR A 329 12.44 13.98 14.34
CA TYR A 329 11.14 14.64 14.27
C TYR A 329 10.01 13.85 14.96
N ASP A 330 10.33 12.70 15.58
CA ASP A 330 9.38 11.77 16.18
C ASP A 330 8.25 11.34 15.21
N LEU A 331 8.65 11.02 13.98
CA LEU A 331 7.79 10.51 12.91
C LEU A 331 7.91 8.98 12.79
N PRO A 332 6.84 8.26 12.40
CA PRO A 332 6.89 6.82 12.22
C PRO A 332 7.64 6.46 10.94
N TYR A 333 8.69 5.65 11.06
CA TYR A 333 9.29 4.97 9.92
C TYR A 333 8.58 3.64 9.67
N THR A 334 7.53 3.65 8.84
CA THR A 334 6.65 2.49 8.61
C THR A 334 7.41 1.36 7.91
N THR A 335 7.76 0.30 8.65
CA THR A 335 8.48 -0.86 8.11
C THR A 335 8.09 -2.18 8.80
N GLY A 336 8.24 -3.30 8.10
CA GLY A 336 7.97 -4.64 8.61
C GLY A 336 8.54 -5.74 7.73
N SER A 337 8.30 -7.01 8.03
CA SER A 337 8.64 -8.08 7.09
C SER A 337 7.72 -8.04 5.87
N LEU A 338 8.21 -8.47 4.71
CA LEU A 338 7.41 -8.54 3.46
C LEU A 338 6.08 -9.25 3.69
N GLY A 339 6.09 -10.42 4.34
CA GLY A 339 4.87 -11.17 4.64
C GLY A 339 3.90 -10.42 5.54
N LYS A 340 4.38 -9.66 6.53
CA LYS A 340 3.52 -8.83 7.38
C LYS A 340 2.87 -7.71 6.56
N GLN A 341 3.64 -6.96 5.78
CA GLN A 341 3.11 -5.87 4.95
C GLN A 341 2.06 -6.39 3.97
N TYR A 342 2.35 -7.51 3.30
CA TYR A 342 1.43 -8.17 2.40
C TYR A 342 0.12 -8.57 3.09
N LEU A 343 0.19 -9.22 4.25
CA LEU A 343 -1.01 -9.66 4.98
C LEU A 343 -1.86 -8.48 5.47
N LEU A 344 -1.25 -7.33 5.80
CA LEU A 344 -1.99 -6.13 6.18
C LEU A 344 -2.78 -5.57 4.99
N ALA A 345 -2.14 -5.43 3.82
CA ALA A 345 -2.82 -5.02 2.59
C ALA A 345 -3.93 -6.01 2.18
N PHE A 346 -3.62 -7.32 2.22
CA PHE A 346 -4.58 -8.38 1.90
C PHE A 346 -5.78 -8.39 2.86
N ARG A 347 -5.56 -8.17 4.15
CA ARG A 347 -6.63 -8.03 5.15
C ARG A 347 -7.52 -6.83 4.82
N THR A 348 -6.95 -5.69 4.40
CA THR A 348 -7.71 -4.50 4.02
C THR A 348 -8.64 -4.79 2.84
N ILE A 349 -8.14 -5.42 1.77
CA ILE A 349 -8.94 -5.85 0.60
C ILE A 349 -10.16 -6.68 1.03
N HIS A 350 -9.96 -7.68 1.89
CA HIS A 350 -11.03 -8.58 2.33
C HIS A 350 -12.02 -7.88 3.27
N LYS A 351 -11.51 -7.00 4.13
CA LYS A 351 -12.31 -6.25 5.09
C LYS A 351 -13.19 -5.22 4.39
N LEU A 352 -12.67 -4.53 3.39
CA LEU A 352 -13.38 -3.47 2.64
C LEU A 352 -14.27 -4.01 1.52
N ALA A 353 -14.20 -5.31 1.22
CA ALA A 353 -15.16 -5.99 0.36
C ALA A 353 -16.60 -5.98 0.93
N LEU A 354 -16.74 -5.98 2.26
CA LEU A 354 -18.04 -5.98 2.94
C LEU A 354 -18.59 -4.56 3.19
N PRO A 355 -19.92 -4.39 3.26
CA PRO A 355 -20.55 -3.11 3.56
C PRO A 355 -20.06 -2.46 4.87
N ASP A 356 -20.04 -1.13 4.88
CA ASP A 356 -19.47 -0.34 5.99
C ASP A 356 -20.15 -0.57 7.34
N ARG A 357 -21.43 -0.98 7.35
CA ARG A 357 -22.18 -1.35 8.58
C ARG A 357 -21.55 -2.49 9.38
N PHE A 358 -20.67 -3.29 8.77
CA PHE A 358 -19.96 -4.39 9.44
C PHE A 358 -18.60 -3.95 10.01
N LEU A 359 -18.17 -2.72 9.74
CA LEU A 359 -16.89 -2.18 10.17
C LEU A 359 -17.05 -1.53 11.55
N ARG A 360 -16.13 -1.85 12.46
CA ARG A 360 -16.23 -1.40 13.86
C ARG A 360 -15.60 -0.03 14.13
N ARG A 361 -14.62 0.37 13.32
CA ARG A 361 -13.89 1.63 13.50
C ARG A 361 -14.35 2.64 12.45
N THR A 362 -14.33 3.92 12.82
CA THR A 362 -14.56 5.02 11.89
C THR A 362 -13.39 5.14 10.93
N ALA A 363 -13.52 5.99 9.91
CA ALA A 363 -12.42 6.31 9.02
C ALA A 363 -11.31 7.11 9.73
N ASP A 364 -11.52 7.67 10.92
CA ASP A 364 -10.50 8.48 11.61
C ASP A 364 -9.46 7.62 12.36
N ASP A 365 -9.86 6.44 12.83
CA ASP A 365 -8.99 5.51 13.58
C ASP A 365 -8.99 4.08 12.98
N ALA A 366 -9.14 4.00 11.67
CA ALA A 366 -9.01 2.74 10.97
C ALA A 366 -7.53 2.34 10.82
N PRO A 367 -7.20 1.03 10.80
CA PRO A 367 -5.83 0.63 10.51
C PRO A 367 -5.36 0.99 9.10
N GLU A 368 -6.27 0.98 8.12
CA GLU A 368 -5.96 1.26 6.71
C GLU A 368 -6.08 2.73 6.29
N THR A 369 -6.73 3.57 7.10
CA THR A 369 -6.91 5.01 6.87
C THR A 369 -7.07 5.71 8.22
N SER A 370 -6.54 6.91 8.37
CA SER A 370 -6.50 7.63 9.62
C SER A 370 -6.54 9.14 9.37
N SER A 371 -7.05 9.91 10.32
CA SER A 371 -7.02 11.38 10.29
C SER A 371 -6.54 11.97 11.61
N GLU A 372 -6.22 13.26 11.59
CA GLU A 372 -5.88 14.10 12.74
C GLU A 372 -6.98 14.08 13.82
N HIS A 373 -8.25 13.91 13.42
CA HIS A 373 -9.37 13.78 14.34
C HIS A 373 -9.29 12.58 15.31
N LYS A 374 -8.45 11.57 15.03
CA LYS A 374 -8.28 10.46 15.99
C LYS A 374 -7.71 10.91 17.33
N PHE A 375 -6.94 11.99 17.33
CA PHE A 375 -6.29 12.53 18.52
C PHE A 375 -7.22 13.45 19.31
N ALA A 376 -8.29 13.95 18.68
CA ALA A 376 -9.32 14.77 19.32
C ALA A 376 -9.98 14.07 20.52
N ALA A 377 -10.28 12.77 20.39
CA ALA A 377 -10.93 11.99 21.45
C ALA A 377 -10.02 11.68 22.65
N LEU A 378 -8.71 11.84 22.49
CA LEU A 378 -7.70 11.67 23.55
C LEU A 378 -7.50 12.95 24.34
N SER A 379 -7.84 14.07 23.72
CA SER A 379 -7.77 15.40 24.28
C SER A 379 -9.09 15.65 25.00
N ARG A 380 -9.07 15.88 26.31
CA ARG A 380 -10.29 16.19 27.07
C ARG A 380 -10.92 17.56 26.71
N VAL A 381 -10.66 18.08 25.52
CA VAL A 381 -11.03 19.42 25.05
C VAL A 381 -11.57 19.29 23.63
N THR A 382 -12.78 19.80 23.40
CA THR A 382 -13.40 20.01 22.07
C THR A 382 -12.43 20.74 21.15
N LEU A 383 -12.22 20.22 19.93
CA LEU A 383 -11.29 20.80 18.96
C LEU A 383 -11.68 22.25 18.60
N PRO A 384 -10.75 23.20 18.72
CA PRO A 384 -10.87 24.48 18.04
C PRO A 384 -10.13 24.48 16.68
N THR A 385 -10.23 25.58 15.94
CA THR A 385 -9.64 25.80 14.60
C THR A 385 -8.11 25.56 14.56
N ALA A 386 -7.54 25.38 13.36
CA ALA A 386 -6.11 25.12 13.15
C ALA A 386 -5.17 26.06 13.93
N ASP A 387 -5.52 27.35 14.04
CA ASP A 387 -4.76 28.36 14.81
C ASP A 387 -4.72 28.11 16.33
N GLN A 388 -5.70 27.39 16.88
CA GLN A 388 -5.82 27.11 18.32
C GLN A 388 -5.30 25.71 18.69
N TRP A 389 -5.16 24.79 17.72
CA TRP A 389 -4.55 23.47 17.94
C TRP A 389 -3.08 23.59 18.38
N ALA A 390 -2.33 24.48 17.72
CA ALA A 390 -0.94 24.79 18.06
C ALA A 390 -0.74 25.37 19.48
N GLN A 391 -1.79 25.94 20.10
CA GLN A 391 -1.72 26.56 21.42
C GLN A 391 -2.00 25.58 22.58
N HIS A 392 -2.62 24.41 22.31
CA HIS A 392 -3.11 23.50 23.35
C HIS A 392 -2.54 22.07 23.29
N HIS A 393 -1.94 21.68 22.17
CA HIS A 393 -1.33 20.36 21.98
C HIS A 393 0.17 20.48 21.85
N TRP A 394 0.91 20.36 22.97
CA TRP A 394 2.36 20.54 23.09
C TRP A 394 3.17 19.96 21.90
N PRO A 395 3.44 20.75 20.84
CA PRO A 395 4.39 20.37 19.80
C PRO A 395 5.73 20.84 20.34
N GLY A 396 6.49 19.94 20.96
CA GLY A 396 7.64 20.39 21.72
C GLY A 396 8.52 19.29 22.23
N ILE A 397 9.65 19.73 22.75
CA ILE A 397 10.56 18.87 23.51
C ILE A 397 9.88 18.58 24.85
N ASP A 398 9.71 17.30 25.16
CA ASP A 398 9.30 16.85 26.48
C ASP A 398 10.31 17.34 27.52
N PRO A 399 9.89 18.11 28.53
CA PRO A 399 10.82 18.70 29.49
C PRO A 399 11.45 17.67 30.44
N GLU A 400 10.86 16.49 30.62
CA GLU A 400 11.38 15.43 31.46
C GLU A 400 12.38 14.54 30.70
N THR A 401 12.08 14.22 29.45
CA THR A 401 12.89 13.29 28.65
C THR A 401 13.86 13.99 27.69
N GLY A 402 13.64 15.26 27.39
CA GLY A 402 14.42 16.01 26.40
C GLY A 402 14.16 15.58 24.95
N HIS A 403 13.19 14.69 24.71
CA HIS A 403 12.84 14.20 23.37
C HIS A 403 11.66 14.97 22.78
N ARG A 404 11.68 15.20 21.47
CA ARG A 404 10.53 15.77 20.76
C ARG A 404 9.35 14.81 20.82
N ARG A 405 8.14 15.34 21.01
CA ARG A 405 6.88 14.60 20.88
C ARG A 405 6.19 14.98 19.58
N GLY A 406 6.15 14.02 18.66
CA GLY A 406 5.52 14.08 17.35
C GLY A 406 4.52 12.93 17.16
N LEU A 407 4.28 12.56 15.91
CA LEU A 407 3.31 11.54 15.53
C LEU A 407 3.56 10.16 16.16
N SER A 408 4.80 9.72 16.26
CA SER A 408 5.15 8.41 16.84
C SER A 408 4.72 8.31 18.30
N SER A 409 5.03 9.32 19.12
CA SER A 409 4.55 9.43 20.50
C SER A 409 3.02 9.50 20.57
N ALA A 410 2.41 10.36 19.76
CA ALA A 410 0.95 10.52 19.73
C ALA A 410 0.23 9.21 19.38
N LEU A 411 0.74 8.43 18.42
CA LEU A 411 0.21 7.11 18.05
C LEU A 411 0.36 6.09 19.20
N ALA A 412 1.47 6.13 19.93
CA ALA A 412 1.70 5.26 21.08
C ALA A 412 0.69 5.54 22.20
N GLU A 413 0.47 6.81 22.52
CA GLU A 413 -0.52 7.27 23.51
C GLU A 413 -1.93 6.92 23.10
N ALA A 414 -2.30 7.20 21.84
CA ALA A 414 -3.59 6.83 21.27
C ALA A 414 -3.86 5.33 21.45
N LYS A 415 -2.86 4.49 21.16
CA LYS A 415 -2.97 3.04 21.31
C LYS A 415 -3.17 2.61 22.76
N VAL A 416 -2.53 3.26 23.73
CA VAL A 416 -2.73 2.99 25.16
C VAL A 416 -4.15 3.38 25.58
N ALA A 417 -4.57 4.61 25.29
CA ALA A 417 -5.89 5.12 25.64
C ALA A 417 -7.03 4.29 25.01
N LEU A 418 -6.89 3.86 23.75
CA LEU A 418 -7.86 2.98 23.09
C LEU A 418 -7.95 1.61 23.77
N LYS A 419 -6.83 1.05 24.25
CA LYS A 419 -6.83 -0.21 25.02
C LYS A 419 -7.53 -0.04 26.36
N GLU A 420 -7.32 1.08 27.05
CA GLU A 420 -7.97 1.39 28.32
C GLU A 420 -9.48 1.59 28.16
N LYS A 421 -9.90 2.36 27.15
CA LYS A 421 -11.30 2.52 26.78
C LYS A 421 -11.96 1.17 26.50
N ALA A 422 -11.33 0.31 25.70
CA ALA A 422 -11.84 -1.02 25.40
C ALA A 422 -11.93 -1.93 26.65
N ARG A 423 -11.00 -1.80 27.60
CA ARG A 423 -11.06 -2.51 28.89
C ARG A 423 -12.25 -2.00 29.73
N HIS A 424 -12.43 -0.68 29.81
CA HIS A 424 -13.53 -0.06 30.54
C HIS A 424 -14.89 -0.45 29.96
N GLU A 425 -15.08 -0.35 28.64
CA GLU A 425 -16.32 -0.77 27.96
C GLU A 425 -16.63 -2.26 28.19
N LYS A 426 -15.60 -3.13 28.16
CA LYS A 426 -15.76 -4.56 28.46
C LYS A 426 -16.16 -4.80 29.91
N GLN A 427 -15.66 -3.98 30.85
CA GLN A 427 -16.05 -4.05 32.25
C GLN A 427 -17.51 -3.61 32.44
N VAL A 428 -17.88 -2.44 31.89
CA VAL A 428 -19.26 -1.94 31.92
C VAL A 428 -20.23 -2.96 31.33
N LEU A 429 -19.90 -3.56 30.17
CA LEU A 429 -20.73 -4.60 29.55
C LEU A 429 -20.88 -5.85 30.44
N ARG A 430 -19.82 -6.25 31.16
CA ARG A 430 -19.88 -7.36 32.12
C ARG A 430 -20.79 -7.03 33.30
N GLU A 431 -20.67 -5.83 33.86
CA GLU A 431 -21.50 -5.35 34.97
C GLU A 431 -22.97 -5.23 34.55
N THR A 432 -23.26 -4.61 33.41
CA THR A 432 -24.62 -4.53 32.86
C THR A 432 -25.22 -5.91 32.62
N LYS A 433 -24.45 -6.86 32.05
CA LYS A 433 -24.91 -8.25 31.84
C LYS A 433 -25.20 -8.95 33.16
N GLN A 434 -24.43 -8.67 34.21
CA GLN A 434 -24.66 -9.22 35.54
C GLN A 434 -25.93 -8.64 36.16
N ILE A 435 -26.12 -7.32 36.11
CA ILE A 435 -27.34 -6.63 36.57
C ILE A 435 -28.59 -7.19 35.86
N LEU A 436 -28.54 -7.35 34.54
CA LEU A 436 -29.65 -7.92 33.77
C LEU A 436 -29.96 -9.37 34.17
N ARG A 437 -28.93 -10.18 34.43
CA ARG A 437 -29.10 -11.56 34.92
C ARG A 437 -29.73 -11.60 36.31
N ASP A 438 -29.31 -10.72 37.21
CA ASP A 438 -29.84 -10.67 38.57
C ASP A 438 -31.28 -10.14 38.59
N LYS A 439 -31.60 -9.15 37.75
CA LYS A 439 -32.99 -8.70 37.53
C LYS A 439 -33.87 -9.82 36.99
N ALA A 440 -33.42 -10.55 35.97
CA ALA A 440 -34.15 -11.70 35.43
C ALA A 440 -34.35 -12.82 36.47
N ARG A 441 -33.37 -13.06 37.35
CA ARG A 441 -33.49 -14.01 38.47
C ARG A 441 -34.53 -13.53 39.50
N ALA A 442 -34.49 -12.25 39.87
CA ALA A 442 -35.44 -11.66 40.81
C ALA A 442 -36.88 -11.72 40.28
N GLU A 443 -37.10 -11.37 39.00
CA GLU A 443 -38.41 -11.48 38.35
C GLU A 443 -38.91 -12.93 38.31
N LYS A 444 -38.05 -13.89 37.97
CA LYS A 444 -38.39 -15.33 38.00
C LYS A 444 -38.77 -15.80 39.39
N GLN A 445 -38.10 -15.33 40.44
CA GLN A 445 -38.44 -15.64 41.82
C GLN A 445 -39.78 -15.00 42.24
N ALA A 446 -40.03 -13.75 41.85
CA ALA A 446 -41.30 -13.07 42.10
C ALA A 446 -42.48 -13.80 41.44
N LEU A 447 -42.34 -14.20 40.17
CA LEU A 447 -43.35 -14.99 39.46
C LEU A 447 -43.60 -16.35 40.13
N ARG A 448 -42.55 -17.04 40.59
CA ARG A 448 -42.69 -18.29 41.36
C ARG A 448 -43.45 -18.08 42.67
N ARG A 449 -43.13 -17.03 43.43
CA ARG A 449 -43.85 -16.68 44.67
C ARG A 449 -45.32 -16.37 44.42
N LYS A 450 -45.63 -15.61 43.35
CA LYS A 450 -47.01 -15.32 42.93
C LYS A 450 -47.78 -16.60 42.59
N ALA A 451 -47.19 -17.48 41.77
CA ALA A 451 -47.81 -18.76 41.39
C ALA A 451 -48.06 -19.68 42.61
N LEU A 452 -47.14 -19.72 43.57
CA LEU A 452 -47.33 -20.47 44.82
C LEU A 452 -48.48 -19.89 45.66
N ARG A 453 -48.56 -18.56 45.78
CA ARG A 453 -49.66 -17.87 46.48
C ARG A 453 -51.01 -18.16 45.83
N GLU A 454 -51.10 -18.09 44.50
CA GLU A 454 -52.33 -18.43 43.76
C GLU A 454 -52.73 -19.89 43.94
N ARG A 455 -51.78 -20.83 43.92
CA ARG A 455 -52.04 -22.25 44.21
C ARG A 455 -52.55 -22.47 45.64
N ALA A 456 -51.97 -21.78 46.62
CA ALA A 456 -52.41 -21.84 48.01
C ALA A 456 -53.85 -21.32 48.17
N ILE A 457 -54.18 -20.18 47.56
CA ILE A 457 -55.53 -19.62 47.55
C ILE A 457 -56.53 -20.59 46.89
N ARG A 458 -56.18 -21.19 45.75
CA ARG A 458 -57.04 -22.20 45.09
C ARG A 458 -57.28 -23.43 45.97
N ARG A 459 -56.24 -23.91 46.67
CA ARG A 459 -56.37 -25.04 47.62
C ARG A 459 -57.26 -24.69 48.81
N ALA A 460 -57.13 -23.48 49.37
CA ALA A 460 -57.97 -23.00 50.46
C ALA A 460 -59.45 -22.90 50.04
N ARG A 461 -59.73 -22.33 48.85
CA ARG A 461 -61.10 -22.26 48.30
C ARG A 461 -61.70 -23.65 48.09
N ARG A 462 -60.94 -24.61 47.56
CA ARG A 462 -61.40 -26.02 47.40
C ARG A 462 -61.69 -26.68 48.75
N ARG A 463 -60.89 -26.43 49.79
CA ARG A 463 -61.15 -26.93 51.15
C ARG A 463 -62.43 -26.34 51.74
N GLN A 464 -62.67 -25.03 51.58
CA GLN A 464 -63.90 -24.39 52.01
C GLN A 464 -65.14 -24.91 51.27
N GLN A 465 -65.05 -25.16 49.96
CA GLN A 465 -66.16 -25.77 49.20
C GLN A 465 -66.47 -27.20 49.67
N ARG A 466 -65.45 -28.00 49.98
CA ARG A 466 -65.64 -29.37 50.52
C ARG A 466 -66.18 -29.41 51.95
N ALA A 467 -66.01 -28.35 52.73
CA ALA A 467 -66.56 -28.24 54.08
C ALA A 467 -68.01 -27.70 54.10
N ARG A 468 -68.54 -27.30 52.94
CA ARG A 468 -69.93 -26.81 52.76
C ARG A 468 -70.83 -27.81 52.03
N GLN A 469 -70.28 -28.96 51.64
CA GLN A 469 -71.00 -30.17 51.22
C GLN A 469 -70.94 -31.14 52.39
#